data_AF-A0A1S2M8Y0-F1
#
_entry.id   AF-A0A1S2M8Y0-F1
#
_cell.length_a   1.000
_cell.length_b   1.000
_cell.length_c   1.000
_cell.angle_alpha   90.00
_cell.angle_beta   90.00
_cell.angle_gamma   90.00
#
_symmetry.space_group_name_H-M   'P 1'
#
loop_
_entity.id
_entity.type
_entity.pdbx_description
1 polymer ?
#
loop_
_entity_poly.entity_id
_entity_poly.type
_entity_poly.pdbx_seq_one_letter_code
_entity_poly.pdbx_strand_id
1 'polypeptide(L)' 'MEWVRKITPIQGLVMIGTIAVMVGSILIASQSYFSYLEVTEAANGCYDIGGVPIIEKSGPGMTNFHCNME' A
#
# COMPACT_ATOMS: atom_id res chain seq x y z
N MET A 1 14.07 -33.13 -1.38
CA MET A 1 14.11 -32.58 -2.76
C MET A 1 13.47 -33.48 -3.82
N GLU A 2 12.73 -34.54 -3.45
CA GLU A 2 12.08 -35.42 -4.44
C GLU A 2 10.78 -34.84 -5.02
N TRP A 3 10.14 -33.91 -4.31
CA TRP A 3 8.89 -33.28 -4.74
C TRP A 3 9.05 -32.38 -5.98
N VAL A 4 10.17 -31.66 -6.07
CA VAL A 4 10.48 -30.74 -7.18
C VAL A 4 10.69 -31.50 -8.51
N ARG A 5 11.17 -32.76 -8.46
CA ARG A 5 11.36 -33.59 -9.66
C ARG A 5 10.07 -34.09 -10.31
N LYS A 6 8.93 -34.05 -9.61
CA LYS A 6 7.62 -34.49 -10.11
C LYS A 6 6.75 -33.36 -10.67
N ILE A 7 7.18 -32.11 -10.54
CA ILE A 7 6.40 -30.95 -11.00
C ILE A 7 6.61 -30.80 -12.50
N THR A 8 5.51 -30.83 -13.27
CA THR A 8 5.57 -30.50 -14.69
C THR A 8 5.91 -29.01 -14.86
N PRO A 9 6.66 -28.62 -15.90
CA PRO A 9 7.11 -27.23 -16.06
C PRO A 9 5.96 -26.21 -16.04
N ILE A 10 4.78 -26.60 -16.52
CA ILE A 10 3.55 -25.79 -16.48
C ILE A 10 3.06 -25.59 -15.05
N GLN A 11 3.02 -26.64 -14.22
CA GLN A 11 2.60 -26.55 -12.81
C GLN A 11 3.56 -25.67 -12.01
N GLY A 12 4.87 -25.77 -12.26
CA GLY A 12 5.87 -24.90 -11.63
C GLY A 12 5.66 -23.43 -12.00
N LEU A 13 5.37 -23.15 -13.27
CA LEU A 13 5.16 -21.79 -13.76
C LEU A 13 3.87 -21.16 -13.20
N VAL A 14 2.78 -21.95 -13.08
CA VAL A 14 1.54 -21.52 -12.42
C VAL A 14 1.78 -21.22 -10.94
N MET A 15 2.53 -22.07 -10.23
CA MET A 15 2.84 -21.88 -8.82
C MET A 15 3.69 -20.62 -8.57
N ILE A 16 4.70 -20.37 -9.41
CA ILE A 16 5.51 -19.15 -9.31
C ILE A 16 4.65 -17.92 -9.64
N GLY A 17 3.80 -18.01 -10.67
CA GLY A 17 2.90 -16.94 -11.06
C GLY A 17 1.92 -16.57 -9.95
N THR A 18 1.31 -17.54 -9.28
CA THR A 18 0.39 -17.27 -8.15
C THR A 18 1.11 -16.66 -6.96
N ILE A 19 2.32 -17.12 -6.63
CA ILE A 19 3.14 -16.51 -5.58
C ILE A 19 3.49 -15.06 -5.96
N ALA A 20 3.90 -14.80 -7.19
CA ALA A 20 4.23 -13.45 -7.65
C ALA A 20 3.03 -12.50 -7.56
N VAL A 21 1.83 -12.96 -7.96
CA VAL A 21 0.59 -12.20 -7.84
C VAL A 21 0.24 -11.92 -6.38
N MET A 22 0.36 -12.93 -5.49
CA MET A 22 0.11 -12.74 -4.06
C MET A 22 1.09 -11.74 -3.43
N VAL A 23 2.37 -11.83 -3.74
CA VAL A 23 3.37 -10.87 -3.23
C VAL A 23 3.08 -9.47 -3.77
N GLY A 24 2.78 -9.34 -5.06
CA GLY A 24 2.43 -8.07 -5.67
C GLY A 24 1.21 -7.42 -5.03
N SER A 25 0.15 -8.18 -4.76
CA SER A 25 -1.05 -7.65 -4.12
C SER A 25 -0.80 -7.21 -2.68
N ILE A 26 -0.01 -7.97 -1.91
CA ILE A 26 0.39 -7.60 -0.55
C ILE A 26 1.19 -6.29 -0.56
N LEU A 27 2.12 -6.11 -1.50
CA LEU A 27 2.93 -4.89 -1.61
C LEU A 27 2.09 -3.65 -1.98
N ILE A 28 1.08 -3.81 -2.83
CA ILE A 28 0.17 -2.71 -3.20
C ILE A 28 -0.73 -2.36 -2.00
N ALA A 29 -1.27 -3.37 -1.32
CA ALA A 29 -2.11 -3.19 -0.16
C ALA A 29 -1.36 -2.52 1.00
N SER A 30 -0.12 -2.95 1.28
CA SER A 30 0.70 -2.37 2.34
C SER A 30 1.04 -0.90 2.07
N GLN A 31 1.49 -0.57 0.85
CA GLN A 31 1.77 0.82 0.47
C GLN A 31 0.53 1.71 0.61
N SER A 32 -0.64 1.21 0.19
CA SER A 32 -1.91 1.93 0.31
C SER A 32 -2.31 2.14 1.77
N TYR A 33 -2.14 1.12 2.60
CA TYR A 33 -2.46 1.18 4.03
C TYR A 33 -1.55 2.18 4.77
N PHE A 34 -0.24 2.13 4.54
CA PHE A 34 0.68 3.07 5.16
C PHE A 34 0.43 4.51 4.72
N SER A 35 0.17 4.75 3.43
CA SER A 35 -0.20 6.10 2.98
C SER A 35 -1.49 6.60 3.63
N TYR A 36 -2.48 5.72 3.83
CA TYR A 36 -3.70 6.09 4.54
C TYR A 36 -3.41 6.49 6.00
N LEU A 37 -2.59 5.71 6.71
CA LEU A 37 -2.21 6.03 8.08
C LEU A 37 -1.49 7.38 8.17
N GLU A 38 -0.51 7.61 7.32
CA GLU A 38 0.27 8.86 7.28
C GLU A 38 -0.64 10.08 7.06
N VAL A 39 -1.54 10.00 6.08
CA VAL A 39 -2.51 11.07 5.79
C VAL A 39 -3.45 11.30 6.97
N THR A 40 -3.92 10.22 7.60
CA THR A 40 -4.85 10.28 8.73
C THR A 40 -4.17 10.89 9.95
N GLU A 41 -2.93 10.53 10.22
CA GLU A 41 -2.15 11.07 11.34
C GLU A 41 -1.86 12.55 11.15
N ALA A 42 -1.44 12.97 9.95
CA ALA A 42 -1.25 14.37 9.62
C ALA A 42 -2.55 15.18 9.75
N ALA A 43 -3.67 14.64 9.23
CA ALA A 43 -4.98 15.28 9.32
C ALA A 43 -5.44 15.43 10.77
N ASN A 44 -5.31 14.39 11.59
CA ASN A 44 -5.67 14.43 13.00
C ASN A 44 -4.84 15.47 13.77
N GLY A 45 -3.54 15.55 13.51
CA GLY A 45 -2.69 16.58 14.12
C GLY A 45 -3.14 18.01 13.77
N CYS A 46 -3.66 18.23 12.56
CA CYS A 46 -4.24 19.52 12.17
C CYS A 46 -5.58 19.80 12.87
N TYR A 47 -6.45 18.78 12.97
CA TYR A 47 -7.71 18.91 13.71
C TYR A 47 -7.48 19.19 15.20
N ASP A 48 -6.46 18.59 15.81
CA ASP A 48 -6.14 18.75 17.23
C ASP A 48 -5.72 20.19 17.59
N ILE A 49 -5.16 20.93 16.63
CA ILE A 49 -4.82 22.36 16.80
C ILE A 49 -5.95 23.29 16.33
N GLY A 50 -7.12 22.73 15.99
CA GLY A 50 -8.31 23.48 15.57
C GLY A 50 -8.32 23.89 14.09
N GLY A 51 -7.40 23.36 13.29
CA GLY A 51 -7.32 23.64 11.85
C GLY A 51 -8.12 22.65 10.98
N VAL A 52 -8.19 22.96 9.69
CA VAL A 52 -8.79 22.12 8.64
C VAL A 52 -7.70 21.59 7.71
N PRO A 53 -7.53 20.27 7.59
CA PRO A 53 -6.51 19.68 6.73
C PRO A 53 -6.94 19.71 5.25
N ILE A 54 -6.04 20.17 4.38
CA ILE A 54 -6.15 20.12 2.93
C ILE A 54 -5.12 19.10 2.44
N ILE A 55 -5.61 18.04 1.81
CA ILE A 55 -4.81 16.89 1.41
C ILE A 55 -4.83 16.79 -0.12
N GLU A 56 -3.65 16.87 -0.73
CA GLU A 56 -3.47 16.54 -2.14
C GLU A 56 -2.86 15.15 -2.27
N LYS A 57 -3.47 14.32 -3.12
CA LYS A 57 -3.01 12.96 -3.42
C LYS A 57 -2.64 12.83 -4.89
N SER A 58 -1.59 12.05 -5.16
CA SER A 58 -1.27 11.54 -6.49
C SER A 58 -0.98 10.05 -6.41
N GLY A 59 -1.81 9.26 -7.08
CA GLY A 59 -1.72 7.79 -7.01
C GLY A 59 -1.93 7.25 -5.58
N PRO A 60 -1.12 6.28 -5.12
CA PRO A 60 -1.24 5.71 -3.78
C PRO A 60 -0.62 6.58 -2.68
N GLY A 61 -0.02 7.73 -3.00
CA GLY A 61 0.73 8.57 -2.07
C GLY A 61 0.11 9.96 -1.85
N MET A 62 0.46 10.55 -0.72
CA MET A 62 0.22 11.96 -0.43
C MET A 62 1.32 12.79 -1.10
N THR A 63 0.94 13.89 -1.76
CA THR A 63 1.93 14.78 -2.41
C THR A 63 2.12 16.08 -1.65
N ASN A 64 1.03 16.67 -1.17
CA ASN A 64 1.08 17.87 -0.35
C ASN A 64 0.07 17.79 0.79
N PHE A 65 0.48 18.32 1.94
CA PHE A 65 -0.35 18.48 3.11
C PHE A 65 -0.32 19.94 3.54
N HIS A 66 -1.49 20.52 3.75
CA HIS A 66 -1.62 21.85 4.33
C HIS A 66 -2.62 21.82 5.48
N CYS A 67 -2.29 22.49 6.58
CA CYS A 67 -3.21 22.71 7.70
C CYS A 67 -3.64 24.17 7.69
N ASN A 68 -4.92 24.40 7.43
CA ASN A 68 -5.49 25.74 7.39
C ASN A 68 -6.06 26.11 8.76
N MET A 69 -5.63 27.23 9.32
CA MET A 69 -5.97 27.67 10.69
C MET A 69 -7.01 28.80 10.70
N GLU A 70 -7.82 28.95 9.64
CA GLU A 70 -8.86 29.99 9.50
C GLU A 70 -9.83 30.07 10.69
#